data_AF-A0A2E0SKS8-F1
#
_entry.id   AF-A0A2E0SKS8-F1
#
_cell.length_a   1.000
_cell.length_b   1.000
_cell.length_c   1.000
_cell.angle_alpha   90.00
_cell.angle_beta   90.00
_cell.angle_gamma   90.00
#
_symmetry.space_group_name_H-M   'P 1'
#
loop_
_entity.id
_entity.type
_entity.pdbx_description
1 polymer ?
#
loop_
_entity_poly.entity_id
_entity_poly.type
_entity_poly.pdbx_seq_one_letter_code
_entity_poly.pdbx_strand_id
1 'polypeptide(L)'
;MVFSSPLFLFVFLPLLLICYWILPLRFRNTLLLFFSLLFYAWGEPVGVLWLLASIAWNYIAGLQVDRHEDRARLQWLWLGVGANLALLAYFKYSNF
;
A
#
# COMPACT_ATOMS: atom_id res chain seq x y z
N MET A 1 -4.34 -14.31 0.46
CA MET A 1 -3.91 -15.29 1.48
C MET A 1 -4.05 -14.63 2.83
N VAL A 2 -4.29 -15.38 3.90
CA VAL A 2 -4.22 -14.83 5.27
C VAL A 2 -2.86 -15.20 5.86
N PHE A 3 -2.32 -14.36 6.74
CA PHE A 3 -1.02 -14.59 7.38
C PHE A 3 -0.93 -15.94 8.13
N SER A 4 -2.05 -16.43 8.65
CA SER A 4 -2.14 -17.73 9.33
C SER A 4 -2.31 -18.93 8.39
N SER A 5 -2.40 -18.71 7.07
CA SER A 5 -2.62 -19.81 6.12
C SER A 5 -1.36 -20.66 5.92
N PRO A 6 -1.49 -22.00 5.78
CA PRO A 6 -0.35 -22.87 5.48
C PRO A 6 0.38 -22.48 4.19
N LEU A 7 -0.35 -22.02 3.17
CA LEU A 7 0.23 -21.51 1.92
C LEU A 7 1.14 -20.30 2.16
N PHE A 8 0.75 -19.39 3.05
CA PHE A 8 1.59 -18.26 3.40
C PHE A 8 2.87 -18.72 4.11
N LEU A 9 2.72 -19.55 5.14
CA LEU A 9 3.83 -19.95 6.02
C LEU A 9 4.86 -20.87 5.33
N PHE A 10 4.39 -21.83 4.52
CA PHE A 10 5.25 -22.87 3.97
C PHE A 10 5.65 -22.67 2.51
N VAL A 11 4.97 -21.79 1.78
CA VAL A 11 5.27 -21.54 0.36
C VAL A 11 5.66 -20.09 0.13
N PHE A 12 4.77 -19.15 0.44
CA PHE A 12 4.97 -17.73 0.13
C PHE A 12 6.17 -17.14 0.89
N LEU A 13 6.23 -17.32 2.21
CA LEU A 13 7.28 -16.76 3.05
C LEU A 13 8.67 -17.35 2.75
N PRO A 14 8.86 -18.68 2.64
CA PRO A 14 10.14 -19.25 2.26
C PRO A 14 10.60 -18.79 0.87
N LEU A 15 9.68 -18.73 -0.11
CA LEU A 15 9.98 -18.24 -1.45
C LEU A 15 10.44 -16.78 -1.43
N LEU A 16 9.70 -15.91 -0.72
CA LEU A 16 10.06 -14.50 -0.54
C LEU A 16 11.47 -14.36 0.04
N LEU A 17 11.78 -15.08 1.12
CA LEU A 17 13.07 -15.00 1.79
C LEU A 17 14.20 -15.51 0.90
N ILE A 18 14.03 -16.64 0.22
CA ILE A 18 15.02 -17.19 -0.71
C ILE A 18 15.33 -16.16 -1.80
N CYS A 19 14.30 -15.60 -2.45
CA CYS A 19 14.51 -14.59 -3.49
C CYS A 19 15.16 -13.31 -2.93
N TYR A 20 14.77 -12.87 -1.72
CA TYR A 20 15.33 -11.70 -1.07
C TYR A 20 16.85 -11.83 -0.82
N TRP A 21 17.30 -13.00 -0.38
CA TRP A 21 18.71 -13.25 -0.09
C TRP A 21 19.56 -13.43 -1.35
N ILE A 22 19.00 -13.98 -2.42
CA ILE A 22 19.70 -14.18 -3.70
C ILE A 22 19.85 -12.85 -4.47
N LEU A 23 18.87 -11.95 -4.38
CA LEU A 23 18.89 -10.70 -5.14
C LEU A 23 19.91 -9.68 -4.58
N PRO A 24 20.59 -8.93 -5.48
CA PRO A 24 21.47 -7.85 -5.06
C PRO A 24 20.67 -6.72 -4.41
N LEU A 25 21.32 -5.97 -3.51
CA LEU A 25 20.69 -4.93 -2.66
C LEU A 25 19.76 -3.99 -3.45
N ARG A 26 20.19 -3.59 -4.66
CA ARG A 26 19.46 -2.67 -5.54
C ARG A 26 18.02 -3.11 -5.88
N PHE A 27 17.74 -4.41 -5.91
CA PHE A 27 16.43 -4.93 -6.31
C PHE A 27 15.57 -5.43 -5.14
N ARG A 28 16.10 -5.43 -3.91
CA ARG A 28 15.39 -5.98 -2.75
C ARG A 28 14.08 -5.24 -2.46
N ASN A 29 14.07 -3.91 -2.57
CA ASN A 29 12.86 -3.13 -2.36
C ASN A 29 11.80 -3.39 -3.44
N THR A 30 12.21 -3.53 -4.70
CA THR A 30 11.30 -3.89 -5.80
C THR A 30 10.71 -5.28 -5.60
N LEU A 31 11.53 -6.24 -5.15
CA LEU A 31 11.06 -7.59 -4.83
C LEU A 31 10.06 -7.58 -3.67
N LEU A 32 10.38 -6.88 -2.58
CA LEU A 32 9.47 -6.74 -1.43
C LEU A 32 8.15 -6.10 -1.84
N LEU A 33 8.19 -5.04 -2.66
CA LEU A 33 6.99 -4.40 -3.18
C LEU A 33 6.16 -5.37 -4.02
N PHE A 34 6.79 -6.10 -4.95
CA PHE A 34 6.11 -7.07 -5.80
C PHE A 34 5.41 -8.17 -4.99
N PHE A 35 6.12 -8.81 -4.06
CA PHE A 35 5.52 -9.84 -3.21
C PHE A 35 4.44 -9.28 -2.30
N SER A 36 4.60 -8.05 -1.78
CA SER A 36 3.56 -7.41 -0.97
C SER A 36 2.28 -7.21 -1.78
N LEU A 37 2.39 -6.69 -3.01
CA LEU A 37 1.25 -6.53 -3.90
C LEU A 37 0.60 -7.87 -4.26
N LEU A 38 1.41 -8.91 -4.52
CA LEU A 38 0.89 -10.26 -4.78
C LEU A 38 0.11 -10.81 -3.58
N PHE A 39 0.61 -10.59 -2.36
CA PHE A 39 -0.06 -11.00 -1.13
C PHE A 39 -1.42 -10.31 -0.96
N TYR A 40 -1.48 -8.99 -1.16
CA TYR A 40 -2.72 -8.23 -1.11
C TYR A 40 -3.70 -8.65 -2.22
N ALA A 41 -3.20 -8.86 -3.44
CA ALA A 41 -4.03 -9.23 -4.60
C ALA A 41 -4.66 -10.61 -4.47
N TRP A 42 -4.07 -11.51 -3.69
CA TRP A 42 -4.55 -12.89 -3.58
C TRP A 42 -5.96 -13.01 -2.99
N GLY A 43 -6.33 -12.13 -2.06
CA GLY A 43 -7.66 -12.14 -1.44
C GLY A 43 -8.68 -11.36 -2.26
N GLU A 44 -8.29 -10.17 -2.70
CA GLU A 44 -9.21 -9.20 -3.29
C GLU A 44 -8.42 -8.34 -4.30
N PRO A 45 -8.33 -8.77 -5.58
CA PRO A 45 -7.48 -8.11 -6.57
C PRO A 45 -7.88 -6.66 -6.86
N VAL A 46 -9.16 -6.32 -6.74
CA VAL A 46 -9.68 -4.98 -7.06
C VAL A 46 -9.29 -3.99 -5.96
N GLY A 47 -9.30 -4.40 -4.70
CA GLY A 47 -8.82 -3.62 -3.55
C GLY A 47 -7.37 -3.20 -3.66
N VAL A 48 -6.53 -3.95 -4.38
CA VAL A 48 -5.15 -3.53 -4.65
C VAL A 48 -5.10 -2.28 -5.51
N LEU A 49 -6.02 -2.10 -6.45
CA LEU A 49 -6.09 -0.87 -7.23
C LEU A 49 -6.44 0.33 -6.34
N TRP A 50 -7.40 0.15 -5.43
CA TRP A 50 -7.74 1.18 -4.42
C TRP A 50 -6.57 1.48 -3.47
N LEU A 51 -5.84 0.45 -3.05
CA LEU A 51 -4.63 0.59 -2.24
C LEU A 51 -3.55 1.40 -2.98
N LEU A 52 -3.26 1.04 -4.24
CA LEU A 52 -2.27 1.75 -5.05
C LEU A 52 -2.67 3.20 -5.31
N ALA A 53 -3.94 3.47 -5.61
CA ALA A 53 -4.47 4.81 -5.75
C ALA A 53 -4.33 5.63 -4.45
N SER A 54 -4.65 5.01 -3.31
CA SER A 54 -4.48 5.63 -1.99
C SER A 54 -3.01 5.94 -1.68
N ILE A 55 -2.08 5.02 -1.96
CA ILE A 55 -0.64 5.24 -1.77
C ILE A 55 -0.18 6.42 -2.64
N ALA A 56 -0.55 6.44 -3.92
CA ALA A 56 -0.17 7.52 -4.84
C ALA A 56 -0.72 8.87 -4.38
N TRP A 57 -1.99 8.93 -3.98
CA TRP A 57 -2.61 10.15 -3.47
C TRP A 57 -1.91 10.66 -2.20
N ASN A 58 -1.68 9.78 -1.23
CA ASN A 58 -0.99 10.13 0.01
C ASN A 58 0.45 10.58 -0.23
N TYR A 59 1.15 9.94 -1.17
CA TYR A 59 2.50 10.34 -1.55
C TYR A 59 2.53 11.75 -2.15
N ILE A 60 1.62 12.05 -3.09
CA ILE A 60 1.49 13.38 -3.69
C ILE A 60 1.13 14.41 -2.62
N ALA A 61 0.12 14.13 -1.78
CA ALA A 61 -0.30 15.02 -0.70
C ALA A 61 0.86 15.29 0.28
N GLY A 62 1.61 14.26 0.66
CA GLY A 62 2.80 14.39 1.52
C GLY A 62 3.88 15.29 0.92
N LEU A 63 4.20 15.11 -0.37
CA LEU A 63 5.15 15.97 -1.08
C LEU A 63 4.66 17.43 -1.15
N GLN A 64 3.36 17.66 -1.37
CA GLN A 64 2.82 19.01 -1.42
C GLN A 64 2.79 19.68 -0.05
N VAL A 65 2.55 18.92 1.02
CA VAL A 65 2.64 19.38 2.41
C VAL A 65 4.08 19.75 2.76
N ASP A 66 5.06 18.98 2.33
CA ASP A 66 6.48 19.27 2.56
C ASP A 66 6.96 20.50 1.78
N ARG A 67 6.43 20.70 0.57
CA ARG A 67 6.83 21.79 -0.33
C ARG A 67 6.31 23.18 0.06
N HIS A 68 5.23 23.27 0.82
CA HIS A 68 4.58 24.55 1.15
C HIS A 68 4.69 24.85 2.64
N GLU A 69 4.90 26.11 3.01
CA GLU A 69 4.88 26.55 4.42
C GLU A 69 3.62 27.36 4.79
N ASP A 70 2.86 27.79 3.78
CA ASP A 70 1.69 28.66 3.92
C ASP A 70 0.36 27.89 4.07
N ARG A 71 -0.77 28.59 3.92
CA ARG A 71 -2.13 28.01 3.92
C ARG A 71 -2.29 26.81 2.96
N ALA A 72 -1.55 26.78 1.85
CA ALA A 72 -1.55 25.66 0.91
C ALA A 72 -1.12 24.34 1.58
N ARG A 73 -0.19 24.37 2.53
CA ARG A 73 0.21 23.21 3.33
C ARG A 73 -0.97 22.59 4.07
N LEU A 74 -1.74 23.43 4.77
CA LEU A 74 -2.92 23.00 5.50
C LEU A 74 -3.99 22.45 4.56
N GLN A 75 -4.18 23.06 3.39
CA GLN A 75 -5.12 22.56 2.38
C GLN A 75 -4.76 21.15 1.91
N TRP A 76 -3.49 20.91 1.56
CA TRP A 76 -3.02 19.58 1.14
C TRP A 76 -3.12 18.55 2.27
N LEU A 77 -2.87 18.95 3.51
CA LEU A 77 -3.08 18.09 4.68
C LEU A 77 -4.56 17.69 4.82
N TRP A 78 -5.47 18.67 4.78
CA TRP A 78 -6.91 18.42 4.87
C TRP A 78 -7.43 17.57 3.71
N LEU A 79 -6.94 17.80 2.49
CA LEU A 79 -7.26 16.98 1.32
C LEU A 79 -6.75 15.54 1.47
N GLY A 80 -5.53 15.35 1.97
CA GLY A 80 -4.97 14.03 2.25
C GLY A 80 -5.78 13.28 3.30
N VAL A 81 -6.01 13.89 4.46
CA VAL A 81 -6.80 13.30 5.56
C VAL A 81 -8.24 13.04 5.12
N GLY A 82 -8.87 14.03 4.47
CA GLY A 82 -10.25 13.93 3.98
C GLY A 82 -10.44 12.78 2.99
N ALA A 83 -9.51 12.59 2.05
CA ALA A 83 -9.56 11.48 1.11
C ALA A 83 -9.44 10.10 1.81
N ASN A 84 -8.55 9.95 2.80
CA ASN A 84 -8.44 8.71 3.56
C ASN A 84 -9.72 8.42 4.37
N LEU A 85 -10.29 9.44 5.01
CA LEU A 85 -11.55 9.30 5.75
C LEU A 85 -12.72 8.98 4.84
N ALA A 86 -12.79 9.59 3.65
CA ALA A 86 -13.81 9.29 2.66
C ALA A 86 -13.69 7.84 2.16
N LEU A 87 -12.48 7.38 1.87
CA LEU A 87 -12.22 6.00 1.46
C LEU A 87 -12.60 5.01 2.58
N LEU A 88 -12.25 5.31 3.82
CA LEU A 88 -12.63 4.51 4.99
C LEU A 88 -14.15 4.46 5.16
N ALA A 89 -14.83 5.60 5.05
CA ALA A 89 -16.28 5.66 5.14
C ALA A 89 -16.95 4.86 4.01
N TYR A 90 -16.43 4.96 2.80
CA TYR A 90 -16.89 4.16 1.66
C TYR A 90 -16.78 2.67 1.96
N PHE A 91 -15.58 2.15 2.22
CA PHE A 91 -15.41 0.71 2.48
C PHE A 91 -16.14 0.21 3.73
N LYS A 92 -16.33 1.05 4.74
CA LYS A 92 -17.00 0.65 5.99
C LYS A 92 -18.53 0.65 5.90
N TYR A 93 -19.12 1.61 5.17
CA TYR A 93 -20.57 1.85 5.22
C TYR A 93 -21.30 1.61 3.90
N SER A 94 -20.61 1.46 2.78
CA SER A 94 -21.26 1.20 1.50
C SER A 94 -21.66 -0.28 1.28
N ASN A 95 -21.49 -1.16 2.28
CA ASN A 95 -21.76 -2.60 2.20
C ASN A 95 -21.13 -3.26 0.95
N PHE A 96 -19.87 -2.90 0.67
CA PHE A 96 -19.00 -3.65 -0.24
C PHE A 96 -18.33 -4.80 0.50
#